data_AF-A0A932H0V6-F1
#
_entry.id   AF-A0A932H0V6-F1
#
_cell.length_a   1.000
_cell.length_b   1.000
_cell.length_c   1.000
_cell.angle_alpha   90.00
_cell.angle_beta   90.00
_cell.angle_gamma   90.00
#
_symmetry.space_group_name_H-M   'P 1'
#
loop_
_entity.id
_entity.type
_entity.pdbx_description
1 polymer ?
#
loop_
_entity_poly.entity_id
_entity_poly.type
_entity_poly.pdbx_seq_one_letter_code
_entity_poly.pdbx_strand_id
1 'polypeptide(L)' 'MPEVLIGMDNVVLTPHIGSSTLEVREARGVKLLENLRAHFAGKPVPNPFAGRVTSA' A
#
# COMPACT_ATOMS: atom_id res chain seq x y z
N MET A 1 4.69 19.94 -0.38
CA MET A 1 5.20 19.54 -1.71
C MET A 1 6.40 20.44 -2.01
N PRO A 2 7.47 19.97 -2.67
CA PRO A 2 8.61 20.84 -2.96
C PRO A 2 8.23 21.95 -3.94
N GLU A 3 8.46 23.21 -3.56
CA GLU A 3 8.10 24.40 -4.36
C GLU A 3 8.73 24.39 -5.75
N VAL A 4 9.98 23.90 -5.84
CA VAL A 4 10.71 23.79 -7.11
C VAL A 4 9.97 22.92 -8.13
N LEU A 5 9.27 21.87 -7.69
CA LEU A 5 8.53 20.97 -8.58
C LEU A 5 7.17 21.54 -8.99
N ILE A 6 6.57 22.42 -8.18
CA ILE A 6 5.28 23.04 -8.46
C ILE A 6 5.41 24.07 -9.60
N GLY A 7 6.55 24.77 -9.69
CA GLY A 7 6.78 25.82 -10.70
C GLY A 7 7.27 25.34 -12.08
N MET A 8 7.37 24.03 -12.32
CA MET A 8 7.86 23.49 -13.60
C MET A 8 6.71 23.20 -14.57
N ASP A 9 6.73 23.81 -15.76
CA ASP A 9 5.68 23.63 -16.78
C ASP A 9 5.64 22.22 -17.39
N ASN A 10 6.73 21.46 -17.25
CA ASN A 10 6.89 20.12 -17.81
C ASN A 10 6.64 18.99 -16.80
N VAL A 11 6.00 19.29 -15.66
CA VAL A 11 5.76 18.33 -14.58
C VAL A 11 4.27 18.25 -14.24
N VAL A 12 3.77 17.02 -14.10
CA VAL A 12 2.44 16.74 -13.55
C VAL A 12 2.59 16.07 -12.19
N LEU A 13 2.01 16.68 -11.15
CA LEU A 13 2.02 16.17 -9.78
C LEU A 13 0.67 15.56 -9.44
N THR A 14 0.67 14.41 -8.77
CA THR A 14 -0.55 13.80 -8.22
C THR A 14 -0.36 13.50 -6.74
N PRO A 15 -1.40 13.63 -5.90
CA PRO A 15 -1.28 13.42 -4.46
C PRO A 15 -1.32 11.93 -4.09
N HIS A 16 -0.40 11.13 -4.64
CA HIS A 16 -0.29 9.68 -4.40
C HIS A 16 -1.60 8.91 -4.67
N ILE A 17 -2.27 9.21 -5.79
CA ILE A 17 -3.59 8.63 -6.13
C ILE A 17 -3.52 7.41 -7.06
N GLY A 18 -2.32 6.89 -7.34
CA GLY A 18 -2.12 5.81 -8.32
C GLY A 18 -2.91 4.53 -8.01
N SER A 19 -3.24 4.27 -6.74
CA SER A 19 -4.05 3.12 -6.32
C SER A 19 -5.39 3.51 -5.68
N SER A 20 -5.85 4.74 -5.88
CA SER A 20 -6.97 5.31 -5.13
C SER A 20 -8.33 5.13 -5.79
N THR A 21 -8.49 4.17 -6.70
CA THR A 21 -9.82 3.79 -7.22
C THR A 21 -10.59 2.94 -6.20
N LEU A 22 -11.91 2.87 -6.33
CA LEU A 22 -12.75 2.11 -5.41
C LEU A 22 -12.37 0.62 -5.42
N GLU A 23 -12.24 0.05 -6.61
CA GLU A 23 -11.98 -1.37 -6.84
C GLU A 23 -10.65 -1.80 -6.21
N VAL A 24 -9.60 -0.99 -6.39
CA VAL A 24 -8.27 -1.27 -5.81
C VAL A 24 -8.29 -1.15 -4.28
N ARG A 25 -9.02 -0.18 -3.73
CA ARG A 25 -9.12 0.04 -2.28
C ARG A 25 -9.90 -1.09 -1.61
N GLU A 26 -10.99 -1.54 -2.20
CA GLU A 26 -11.76 -2.69 -1.73
C GLU A 26 -10.93 -3.98 -1.75
N ALA A 27 -10.31 -4.29 -2.89
CA ALA A 27 -9.46 -5.48 -3.02
C ALA A 27 -8.28 -5.47 -2.03
N ARG A 28 -7.68 -4.30 -1.78
CA ARG A 28 -6.62 -4.15 -0.76
C ARG A 28 -7.15 -4.37 0.65
N GLY A 29 -8.34 -3.86 0.96
CA GLY A 29 -9.01 -4.09 2.25
C GLY A 29 -9.28 -5.57 2.52
N VAL A 30 -9.80 -6.30 1.53
CA VAL A 30 -10.02 -7.74 1.62
C VAL A 30 -8.73 -8.49 1.94
N LYS A 31 -7.65 -8.24 1.18
CA LYS A 31 -6.34 -8.86 1.41
C LYS A 31 -5.75 -8.56 2.79
N LEU A 32 -5.92 -7.33 3.29
CA LEU A 32 -5.50 -6.97 4.64
C LEU A 32 -6.24 -7.81 5.68
N LEU A 33 -7.57 -7.88 5.58
CA LEU A 33 -8.40 -8.65 6.51
C LEU A 33 -8.09 -10.15 6.48
N GLU A 34 -7.80 -10.72 5.31
CA GLU A 34 -7.37 -12.12 5.18
C GLU A 34 -6.06 -12.41 5.90
N ASN A 35 -5.05 -11.55 5.74
CA ASN A 35 -3.79 -11.69 6.49
C ASN A 35 -4.00 -11.58 8.00
N LEU A 36 -4.80 -10.60 8.46
CA LEU A 36 -5.09 -10.42 9.89
C LEU A 36 -5.81 -11.64 10.48
N ARG A 37 -6.85 -12.14 9.79
CA ARG A 37 -7.57 -13.35 10.22
C ARG A 37 -6.65 -14.55 10.32
N ALA A 38 -5.76 -14.76 9.34
CA ALA A 38 -4.81 -15.86 9.37
C ALA A 38 -3.82 -15.73 10.54
N HIS A 39 -3.26 -14.52 10.74
CA HIS A 39 -2.33 -14.24 11.82
C HIS A 39 -2.93 -14.55 13.20
N PHE A 40 -4.11 -13.99 13.52
CA PHE A 40 -4.76 -14.22 14.81
C PHE A 40 -5.28 -15.64 14.99
N ALA A 41 -5.47 -16.40 13.92
CA ALA A 41 -5.78 -17.82 13.97
C ALA A 41 -4.54 -18.73 14.10
N GLY A 42 -3.34 -18.16 14.20
CA GLY A 42 -2.08 -18.93 14.22
C GLY A 42 -1.79 -19.67 12.90
N LYS A 43 -2.40 -19.23 11.79
CA LYS A 43 -2.23 -19.82 10.45
C LYS A 43 -1.19 -19.04 9.64
N PRO A 44 -0.56 -19.67 8.64
CA PRO A 44 0.27 -18.94 7.68
C PRO A 44 -0.51 -17.81 7.01
N VAL A 45 0.09 -16.61 6.96
CA VAL A 45 -0.52 -15.46 6.30
C VAL A 45 -0.48 -15.64 4.78
N PRO A 46 -1.58 -15.37 4.02
CA PRO A 46 -1.61 -15.62 2.58
C PRO A 46 -0.68 -14.73 1.74
N ASN A 47 -0.39 -13.51 2.20
CA ASN A 47 0.50 -12.58 1.50
C ASN A 47 1.63 -12.14 2.45
N PRO A 48 2.61 -13.03 2.73
CA PRO A 48 3.73 -12.69 3.60
C PRO A 48 4.65 -11.68 2.92
N PHE A 49 5.29 -10.83 3.72
CA PHE A 49 6.40 -10.02 3.22
C PHE A 49 7.57 -10.94 2.85
N ALA A 50 8.05 -10.83 1.61
CA ALA A 50 9.13 -11.69 1.10
C ALA A 50 10.54 -11.27 1.54
N GLY A 51 10.69 -10.06 2.12
CA GLY A 51 11.99 -9.59 2.60
C GLY A 51 12.31 -10.08 4.02
N ARG A 52 13.57 -9.89 4.44
CA ARG A 52 13.94 -10.12 5.84
C ARG A 52 13.22 -9.10 6.72
N VAL A 53 12.49 -9.59 7.70
CA VAL A 53 12.09 -8.78 8.85
C VAL A 53 13.34 -8.65 9.72
N THR A 54 14.10 -7.57 9.54
CA THR A 54 15.10 -7.19 10.55
C THR A 54 14.31 -6.58 11.71
N SER A 55 14.15 -7.34 12.79
CA SER A 55 13.73 -6.75 14.06
C SER A 55 14.76 -5.69 14.44
N ALA A 56 14.32 -4.44 14.60
CA ALA A 56 15.07 -3.42 15.33
C ALA A 56 15.16 -3.80 16.81
#